data_AF-A0A1F4Q1Z6-F1
#
_entry.id   AF-A0A1F4Q1Z6-F1
#
_cell.length_a   1.000
_cell.length_b   1.000
_cell.length_c   1.000
_cell.angle_alpha   90.00
_cell.angle_beta   90.00
_cell.angle_gamma   90.00
#
_symmetry.space_group_name_H-M   'P 1'
#
loop_
_entity.id
_entity.type
_entity.pdbx_description
1 polymer ?
#
loop_
_entity_poly.entity_id
_entity_poly.type
_entity_poly.pdbx_seq_one_letter_code
_entity_poly.pdbx_strand_id
1 'polypeptide(L)'
;MEAGKKNIIFGWSWLILFLILGFYLFLRAADPSWAGLQRMAWRAAHVHGNVLAFLNILYGLTIDKTNLGSGLKQAGSWLAIIGAILLSGSLLLMPFFMQIALVEMIGGAVIILAVAIMIYGQLFARV
;
A
#
# COMPACT_ATOMS: atom_id res chain seq x y z
N MET A 1 -16.85 14.06 2.91
CA MET A 1 -15.96 13.30 3.81
C MET A 1 -14.54 13.76 3.54
N GLU A 2 -13.77 14.07 4.59
CA GLU A 2 -12.33 14.36 4.47
C GLU A 2 -11.64 13.27 3.65
N ALA A 3 -10.75 13.67 2.74
CA ALA A 3 -10.14 12.72 1.81
C ALA A 3 -9.27 11.72 2.57
N GLY A 4 -8.55 12.17 3.60
CA GLY A 4 -7.59 11.36 4.35
C GLY A 4 -8.20 10.37 5.32
N LYS A 5 -9.43 10.59 5.82
CA LYS A 5 -10.09 9.70 6.80
C LYS A 5 -10.15 8.24 6.33
N LYS A 6 -10.41 8.01 5.04
CA LYS A 6 -10.44 6.65 4.47
C LYS A 6 -9.06 6.00 4.42
N ASN A 7 -7.99 6.75 4.17
CA ASN A 7 -6.63 6.20 4.18
C ASN A 7 -6.22 5.79 5.59
N ILE A 8 -6.63 6.52 6.62
CA ILE A 8 -6.35 6.16 8.02
C ILE A 8 -7.03 4.83 8.36
N ILE A 9 -8.34 4.70 8.06
CA ILE A 9 -9.10 3.47 8.32
C ILE A 9 -8.51 2.30 7.53
N PHE A 10 -8.23 2.51 6.24
CA PHE A 10 -7.61 1.51 5.38
C PHE A 10 -6.25 1.10 5.93
N GLY A 11 -5.38 2.06 6.24
CA GLY A 11 -4.02 1.81 6.70
C GLY A 11 -3.97 1.02 8.00
N TRP A 12 -4.80 1.33 9.00
CA TRP A 12 -4.89 0.52 10.22
C TRP A 12 -5.39 -0.89 9.96
N SER A 13 -6.42 -1.04 9.11
CA SER A 13 -6.96 -2.36 8.75
C SER A 13 -5.93 -3.20 7.99
N TRP A 14 -5.20 -2.57 7.06
CA TRP A 14 -4.14 -3.18 6.26
C TRP A 14 -2.96 -3.58 7.14
N LEU A 15 -2.58 -2.73 8.11
CA LEU A 15 -1.52 -3.03 9.07
C LEU A 15 -1.85 -4.29 9.88
N ILE A 16 -3.07 -4.40 10.41
CA ILE A 16 -3.51 -5.61 11.13
C ILE A 16 -3.38 -6.86 10.24
N LEU A 17 -3.87 -6.79 9.00
CA LEU A 17 -3.81 -7.91 8.05
C LEU A 17 -2.36 -8.37 7.81
N PHE A 18 -1.45 -7.43 7.57
CA PHE A 18 -0.05 -7.77 7.27
C PHE A 18 0.79 -8.12 8.51
N LEU A 19 0.38 -7.69 9.70
CA LEU A 19 0.93 -8.21 10.97
C LEU A 19 0.53 -9.68 11.19
N ILE A 20 -0.73 -10.04 10.91
CA ILE A 20 -1.18 -11.45 10.94
C ILE A 20 -0.37 -12.29 9.94
N LEU A 21 -0.13 -11.76 8.73
CA LEU A 21 0.74 -12.43 7.76
C LEU A 21 2.15 -12.63 8.33
N GLY A 22 2.73 -11.63 9.00
CA GLY A 22 4.03 -11.75 9.65
C GLY A 22 4.09 -12.89 10.67
N PHE A 23 3.06 -13.01 11.51
CA PHE A 23 2.91 -14.12 12.45
C PHE A 23 2.84 -15.48 11.73
N TYR A 24 2.05 -15.58 10.67
CA TYR A 24 1.98 -16.79 9.85
C TYR A 24 3.34 -17.15 9.24
N LEU A 25 4.07 -16.17 8.68
CA LEU A 25 5.40 -16.39 8.11
C LEU A 25 6.38 -16.90 9.17
N PHE A 26 6.28 -16.38 10.40
CA PHE A 26 7.12 -16.83 11.53
C PHE A 26 6.83 -18.28 11.91
N LEU A 27 5.55 -18.66 12.04
CA LEU A 27 5.16 -20.05 12.38
C LEU A 27 5.64 -21.07 11.34
N ARG A 28 5.77 -20.67 10.08
CA ARG A 28 6.27 -21.52 8.99
C ARG A 28 7.78 -21.45 8.80
N ALA A 29 8.50 -20.59 9.52
CA ALA A 29 9.91 -20.29 9.23
C ALA A 29 10.86 -21.49 9.31
N ALA A 30 10.55 -22.46 10.18
CA ALA A 30 11.34 -23.68 10.37
C ALA A 30 10.92 -24.85 9.47
N ASP A 31 9.81 -24.73 8.72
CA ASP A 31 9.30 -25.77 7.83
C ASP A 31 10.12 -25.81 6.52
N PRO A 32 10.95 -26.84 6.29
CA PRO A 32 11.80 -26.92 5.10
C PRO A 32 10.99 -27.09 3.81
N SER A 33 9.75 -27.61 3.91
CA SER A 33 8.86 -27.77 2.74
C SER A 33 8.32 -26.44 2.24
N TRP A 34 8.35 -25.40 3.08
CA TRP A 34 7.89 -24.06 2.74
C TRP A 34 9.06 -23.21 2.22
N ALA A 35 9.41 -23.45 0.95
CA ALA A 35 10.48 -22.76 0.24
C ALA A 35 10.02 -22.20 -1.11
N GLY A 36 10.90 -21.51 -1.82
CA GLY A 36 10.67 -21.04 -3.19
C GLY A 36 9.76 -19.80 -3.31
N LEU A 37 9.07 -19.71 -4.45
CA LEU A 37 8.34 -18.51 -4.88
C LEU A 37 7.28 -18.07 -3.87
N GLN A 38 6.53 -19.01 -3.28
CA GLN A 38 5.49 -18.67 -2.31
C GLN A 38 6.06 -17.96 -1.08
N ARG A 39 7.12 -18.53 -0.47
CA ARG A 39 7.76 -17.92 0.69
C ARG A 39 8.37 -16.56 0.35
N MET A 40 9.00 -16.44 -0.82
CA MET A 40 9.58 -15.18 -1.27
C MET A 40 8.49 -14.10 -1.46
N ALA A 41 7.46 -14.40 -2.24
CA ALA A 41 6.40 -13.46 -2.58
C ALA A 41 5.60 -13.02 -1.34
N TRP A 42 5.28 -13.94 -0.43
CA TRP A 42 4.53 -13.58 0.79
C TRP A 42 5.38 -12.81 1.80
N ARG A 43 6.70 -13.01 1.86
CA ARG A 43 7.60 -12.13 2.62
C ARG A 43 7.66 -10.74 2.03
N ALA A 44 7.75 -10.62 0.70
CA ALA A 44 7.69 -9.34 0.01
C ALA A 44 6.34 -8.64 0.29
N ALA A 45 5.23 -9.37 0.19
CA ALA A 45 3.90 -8.87 0.51
C ALA A 45 3.81 -8.39 1.96
N HIS A 46 4.38 -9.12 2.93
CA HIS A 46 4.45 -8.68 4.33
C HIS A 46 5.17 -7.34 4.48
N VAL A 47 6.35 -7.19 3.88
CA VAL A 47 7.12 -5.94 3.99
C VAL A 47 6.39 -4.79 3.30
N HIS A 48 6.00 -4.97 2.03
CA HIS A 48 5.30 -3.92 1.27
C HIS A 48 3.94 -3.59 1.89
N GLY A 49 3.17 -4.57 2.32
CA GLY A 49 1.88 -4.37 2.97
C GLY A 49 1.98 -3.52 4.23
N ASN A 50 2.94 -3.78 5.10
CA ASN A 50 3.17 -2.94 6.29
C ASN A 50 3.63 -1.53 5.93
N VAL A 51 4.59 -1.38 5.01
CA VAL A 51 5.08 -0.05 4.59
C VAL A 51 3.97 0.77 3.96
N LEU A 52 3.15 0.16 3.10
CA LEU A 52 2.04 0.84 2.43
C LEU A 52 0.85 1.12 3.37
N ALA A 53 0.69 0.33 4.43
CA ALA A 53 -0.23 0.64 5.52
C ALA A 53 0.19 1.91 6.25
N PHE A 54 1.46 2.01 6.67
CA PHE A 54 2.01 3.22 7.29
C PHE A 54 1.95 4.41 6.33
N LEU A 55 2.29 4.22 5.06
CA LEU A 55 2.14 5.25 4.04
C LEU A 55 0.72 5.76 3.99
N ASN A 56 -0.31 4.89 3.97
CA ASN A 56 -1.70 5.32 3.97
C ASN A 56 -2.12 6.05 5.26
N ILE A 57 -1.65 5.62 6.43
CA ILE A 57 -1.90 6.35 7.68
C ILE A 57 -1.31 7.76 7.60
N LEU A 58 -0.04 7.88 7.21
CA LEU A 58 0.65 9.17 7.06
C LEU A 58 0.00 10.04 5.98
N TYR A 59 -0.38 9.44 4.85
CA TYR A 59 -1.09 10.10 3.77
C TYR A 59 -2.42 10.69 4.25
N GLY A 60 -3.19 9.90 4.99
CA GLY A 60 -4.47 10.36 5.53
C GLY A 60 -4.34 11.48 6.55
N LEU A 61 -3.28 11.47 7.36
CA LEU A 61 -2.99 12.52 8.34
C LEU A 61 -2.50 13.84 7.73
N THR A 62 -2.12 13.83 6.44
CA THR A 62 -1.45 14.96 5.77
C THR A 62 -2.25 15.54 4.60
N ILE A 63 -2.97 14.74 3.82
CA ILE A 63 -3.55 15.19 2.54
C ILE A 63 -4.53 16.35 2.70
N ASP A 64 -5.37 16.33 3.74
CA ASP A 64 -6.38 17.36 3.94
C ASP A 64 -5.78 18.70 4.36
N LYS A 65 -4.54 18.70 4.88
CA LYS A 65 -3.77 19.89 5.29
C LYS A 65 -3.00 20.53 4.14
N THR A 66 -2.99 19.92 2.95
CA THR A 66 -2.32 20.49 1.77
C THR A 66 -3.15 21.61 1.14
N ASN A 67 -2.50 22.44 0.32
CA ASN A 67 -3.16 23.51 -0.44
C ASN A 67 -3.84 23.01 -1.72
N LEU A 68 -4.06 21.70 -1.86
CA LEU A 68 -4.72 21.11 -3.02
C LEU A 68 -6.22 21.40 -3.03
N GLY A 69 -6.78 21.53 -4.24
CA GLY A 69 -8.22 21.45 -4.44
C GLY A 69 -8.78 20.09 -4.00
N SER A 70 -10.06 20.07 -3.60
CA SER A 70 -10.74 18.88 -3.08
C SER A 70 -10.66 17.67 -4.02
N GLY A 71 -10.74 17.89 -5.33
CA GLY A 71 -10.63 16.83 -6.35
C GLY A 71 -9.28 16.12 -6.31
N LEU A 72 -8.17 16.87 -6.27
CA LEU A 72 -6.83 16.29 -6.20
C LEU A 72 -6.56 15.59 -4.85
N LYS A 73 -7.11 16.12 -3.75
CA LYS A 73 -7.06 15.45 -2.44
C LYS A 73 -7.74 14.08 -2.51
N GLN A 74 -8.92 14.00 -3.12
CA GLN A 74 -9.64 12.74 -3.26
C GLN A 74 -8.93 11.77 -4.22
N ALA A 75 -8.41 12.26 -5.34
CA ALA A 75 -7.67 11.44 -6.30
C ALA A 75 -6.41 10.84 -5.67
N GLY A 76 -5.56 11.66 -5.05
CA GLY A 76 -4.34 11.20 -4.38
C GLY A 76 -4.64 10.19 -3.26
N SER A 77 -5.67 10.45 -2.47
CA SER A 77 -6.15 9.54 -1.44
C SER A 77 -6.56 8.17 -1.99
N TRP A 78 -7.33 8.11 -3.08
CA TRP A 78 -7.72 6.84 -3.71
C TRP A 78 -6.54 6.12 -4.36
N LEU A 79 -5.64 6.85 -5.02
CA LEU A 79 -4.44 6.27 -5.61
C LEU A 79 -3.57 5.59 -4.53
N ALA A 80 -3.40 6.21 -3.37
CA ALA A 80 -2.65 5.60 -2.27
C ALA A 80 -3.25 4.26 -1.77
N ILE A 81 -4.58 4.16 -1.74
CA ILE A 81 -5.28 2.92 -1.34
C ILE A 81 -5.17 1.86 -2.45
N ILE A 82 -5.53 2.23 -3.69
CA ILE A 82 -5.53 1.31 -4.83
C ILE A 82 -4.12 0.78 -5.07
N GLY A 83 -3.11 1.64 -5.06
CA GLY A 83 -1.72 1.23 -5.23
C GLY A 83 -1.26 0.24 -4.15
N ALA A 84 -1.71 0.42 -2.89
CA ALA A 84 -1.38 -0.49 -1.80
C ALA A 84 -1.99 -1.87 -2.02
N ILE A 85 -3.26 -1.91 -2.45
CA ILE A 85 -3.98 -3.15 -2.78
C ILE A 85 -3.32 -3.85 -3.97
N LEU A 86 -3.06 -3.14 -5.07
CA LEU A 86 -2.48 -3.74 -6.27
C LEU A 86 -1.07 -4.29 -6.00
N LEU A 87 -0.20 -3.52 -5.36
CA LEU A 87 1.18 -3.93 -5.09
C LEU A 87 1.25 -5.09 -4.09
N SER A 88 0.65 -4.94 -2.91
CA SER A 88 0.77 -5.97 -1.87
C SER A 88 -0.14 -7.18 -2.12
N GLY A 89 -1.31 -6.94 -2.71
CA GLY A 89 -2.26 -8.00 -3.07
C GLY A 89 -1.74 -8.86 -4.22
N SER A 90 -1.09 -8.28 -5.24
CA SER A 90 -0.45 -9.09 -6.27
C SER A 90 0.66 -9.96 -5.67
N LEU A 91 1.55 -9.43 -4.84
CA LEU A 91 2.57 -10.26 -4.18
C LEU A 91 2.00 -11.45 -3.37
N LEU A 92 0.82 -11.31 -2.74
CA LEU A 92 0.12 -12.43 -2.11
C LEU A 92 -0.37 -13.49 -3.10
N LEU A 93 -0.84 -13.05 -4.27
CA LEU A 93 -1.46 -13.91 -5.28
C LEU A 93 -0.45 -14.52 -6.27
N MET A 94 0.78 -14.00 -6.34
CA MET A 94 1.82 -14.40 -7.30
C MET A 94 2.08 -15.90 -7.34
N PRO A 95 2.10 -16.62 -6.21
CA PRO A 95 2.35 -18.06 -6.22
C PRO A 95 1.26 -18.87 -6.93
N PHE A 96 0.07 -18.30 -7.10
CA PHE A 96 -1.07 -18.94 -7.75
C PHE A 96 -1.28 -18.46 -9.19
N PHE A 97 -0.83 -17.23 -9.49
CA PHE A 97 -1.04 -16.59 -10.79
C PHE A 97 0.26 -15.90 -11.25
N MET A 98 1.04 -16.59 -12.08
CA MET A 98 2.34 -16.09 -12.58
C MET A 98 2.25 -14.80 -13.42
N GLN A 99 1.07 -14.47 -13.94
CA GLN A 99 0.86 -13.35 -14.90
C GLN A 99 0.57 -12.00 -14.23
N ILE A 100 0.61 -11.92 -12.89
CA ILE A 100 0.23 -10.69 -12.17
C ILE A 100 1.38 -9.70 -11.98
N ALA A 101 2.58 -9.97 -12.49
CA ALA A 101 3.73 -9.07 -12.38
C ALA A 101 3.43 -7.66 -12.94
N LEU A 102 2.60 -7.57 -13.99
CA LEU A 102 2.15 -6.28 -14.51
C LEU A 102 1.28 -5.51 -13.50
N VAL A 103 0.45 -6.22 -12.73
CA VAL A 103 -0.39 -5.64 -11.67
C VAL A 103 0.47 -5.07 -10.55
N GLU A 104 1.52 -5.78 -10.16
CA GLU A 104 2.51 -5.32 -9.19
C GLU A 104 3.15 -4.00 -9.63
N MET A 105 3.62 -3.96 -10.88
CA MET A 105 4.29 -2.79 -11.46
C MET A 105 3.35 -1.57 -11.56
N ILE A 106 2.09 -1.80 -11.97
CA ILE A 106 1.05 -0.77 -11.98
C ILE A 106 0.78 -0.27 -10.56
N GLY A 107 0.68 -1.18 -9.57
CA GLY A 107 0.52 -0.82 -8.17
C GLY A 107 1.62 0.11 -7.66
N GLY A 108 2.88 -0.20 -8.00
CA GLY A 108 4.03 0.65 -7.70
C GLY A 108 3.94 2.05 -8.33
N ALA A 109 3.61 2.12 -9.63
CA ALA A 109 3.45 3.40 -10.34
C ALA A 109 2.32 4.25 -9.73
N VAL A 110 1.21 3.61 -9.35
CA VAL A 110 0.06 4.27 -8.70
C VAL A 110 0.44 4.85 -7.33
N ILE A 111 1.22 4.11 -6.52
CA ILE A 111 1.75 4.64 -5.24
C ILE A 111 2.67 5.84 -5.47
N ILE A 112 3.58 5.76 -6.44
CA ILE A 112 4.49 6.87 -6.77
C ILE A 112 3.70 8.11 -7.13
N LEU A 113 2.67 7.98 -7.98
CA LEU A 113 1.80 9.10 -8.35
C LEU A 113 1.05 9.68 -7.15
N ALA A 114 0.52 8.84 -6.26
CA ALA A 114 -0.14 9.30 -5.04
C ALA A 114 0.80 10.16 -4.18
N VAL A 115 2.03 9.68 -3.95
CA VAL A 115 3.06 10.39 -3.19
C VAL A 115 3.46 11.69 -3.88
N ALA A 116 3.62 11.68 -5.21
CA ALA A 116 3.91 12.89 -5.98
C ALA A 116 2.83 13.97 -5.82
N ILE A 117 1.55 13.59 -5.84
CA ILE A 117 0.43 14.52 -5.56
C ILE A 117 0.54 15.12 -4.16
N MET A 118 0.85 14.30 -3.15
CA MET A 118 1.03 14.78 -1.77
C MET A 118 2.15 15.81 -1.68
N ILE A 119 3.34 15.48 -2.21
CA ILE A 119 4.51 16.36 -2.21
C ILE A 119 4.18 17.66 -2.93
N TYR A 120 3.52 17.58 -4.08
CA TYR A 120 3.07 18.76 -4.82
C TYR A 120 2.15 19.64 -3.99
N GLY A 121 1.17 19.04 -3.31
CA GLY A 121 0.25 19.73 -2.42
C GLY A 121 0.90 20.40 -1.21
N GLN A 122 1.99 19.83 -0.70
CA GLN A 122 2.72 20.34 0.46
C GLN A 122 3.70 21.46 0.09
N LEU A 123 4.42 21.33 -1.03
CA LEU A 123 5.57 22.18 -1.33
C LEU A 123 5.29 23.25 -2.39
N PHE A 124 4.38 22.96 -3.33
CA PHE A 124 4.26 23.75 -4.56
C PHE A 124 2.88 24.32 -4.80
N ALA A 125 1.82 23.66 -4.32
CA ALA A 125 0.47 24.19 -4.41
C ALA A 125 0.38 25.50 -3.58
N ARG A 126 0.14 26.61 -4.28
CA ARG A 126 -0.18 27.91 -3.69
C ARG A 126 -1.65 28.18 -3.98
N VAL A 127 -2.36 28.62 -2.94
CA VAL A 127 -3.78 28.99 -2.99
C VAL A 127 -3.98 30.16 -3.94
#